data_AF-A0A6J7LEF9-F1
#
_entry.id   AF-A0A6J7LEF9-F1
#
_cell.length_a   1.000
_cell.length_b   1.000
_cell.length_c   1.000
_cell.angle_alpha   90.00
_cell.angle_beta   90.00
_cell.angle_gamma   90.00
#
_symmetry.space_group_name_H-M   'P 1'
#
loop_
_entity.id
_entity.type
_entity.pdbx_description
1 polymer ?
#
loop_
_entity_poly.entity_id
_entity_poly.type
_entity_poly.pdbx_seq_one_letter_code
_entity_poly.pdbx_strand_id
1 'polypeptide(L)'
;MANYTRRTVVRGAAWTVPVIAIAAPVPAFSASFPPIKLTFTSGEKCPGNSNGGNQGNLKTYIFQFQADSPPVAGSITANTVTVNGEVFTVTRITVIGSVVYIVTESSGNSANASGQGSITYTSGFPQVTQTVTFTYADTPPAQSACGNPNI
;
A
#
# COMPACT_ATOMS: atom_id res chain seq x y z
N MET A 1 -3.87 -55.08 -33.44
CA MET A 1 -4.32 -53.69 -33.69
C MET A 1 -5.49 -53.40 -32.78
N ALA A 2 -5.38 -52.41 -31.89
CA ALA A 2 -6.50 -52.03 -31.02
C ALA A 2 -7.56 -51.31 -31.87
N ASN A 3 -8.77 -51.86 -31.95
CA ASN A 3 -9.90 -51.20 -32.60
C ASN A 3 -10.41 -50.08 -31.69
N TYR A 4 -10.12 -48.83 -32.06
CA TYR A 4 -10.69 -47.67 -31.38
C TYR A 4 -12.17 -47.57 -31.74
N THR A 5 -13.04 -47.86 -30.77
CA THR A 5 -14.49 -47.73 -30.94
C THR A 5 -14.97 -46.39 -30.38
N ARG A 6 -16.12 -45.90 -30.85
CA ARG A 6 -16.75 -44.68 -30.29
C ARG A 6 -16.90 -44.74 -28.77
N ARG A 7 -17.12 -45.94 -28.22
CA ARG A 7 -17.23 -46.19 -26.78
C ARG A 7 -15.92 -45.97 -26.02
N THR A 8 -14.78 -46.21 -26.66
CA THR A 8 -13.44 -46.00 -26.07
C THR A 8 -13.15 -44.50 -25.90
N VAL A 9 -13.52 -43.68 -26.90
CA VAL A 9 -13.37 -42.21 -26.85
C VAL A 9 -14.25 -41.60 -25.75
N VAL A 10 -15.51 -42.04 -25.65
CA VAL A 10 -16.44 -41.55 -24.62
C VAL A 10 -15.96 -41.90 -23.21
N ARG A 11 -15.37 -43.09 -23.02
CA ARG A 11 -14.76 -43.47 -21.73
C ARG A 11 -13.60 -42.55 -21.38
N GLY A 12 -12.71 -42.26 -22.34
CA GLY A 12 -11.60 -41.32 -22.11
C GLY A 12 -12.07 -39.92 -21.69
N ALA A 13 -13.06 -39.37 -22.41
CA ALA A 13 -13.64 -38.07 -22.06
C ALA A 13 -14.33 -38.07 -20.69
N ALA A 14 -15.01 -39.17 -20.32
CA ALA A 14 -15.67 -39.28 -19.03
C ALA A 14 -14.69 -39.20 -17.84
N TRP A 15 -13.44 -39.63 -18.02
CA TRP A 15 -12.40 -39.54 -16.98
C TRP A 15 -11.75 -38.15 -16.89
N THR A 16 -11.77 -37.35 -17.95
CA THR A 16 -11.15 -36.00 -17.96
C THR A 16 -12.08 -34.91 -17.43
N VAL A 17 -13.39 -35.08 -17.53
CA VAL A 17 -14.39 -34.07 -17.11
C VAL A 17 -14.27 -33.72 -15.61
N PRO A 18 -14.16 -34.68 -14.67
CA PRO A 18 -14.02 -34.34 -13.24
C PRO A 18 -12.71 -33.59 -12.95
N VAL A 19 -11.62 -33.95 -13.63
CA VAL A 19 -10.31 -33.31 -13.44
C VAL A 19 -10.36 -31.84 -13.88
N ILE A 20 -10.99 -31.56 -15.02
CA ILE A 20 -11.18 -30.19 -15.51
C ILE A 20 -12.13 -29.42 -14.59
N ALA A 21 -13.21 -30.05 -14.11
CA ALA A 21 -14.16 -29.41 -13.21
C ALA A 21 -13.52 -28.99 -11.87
N ILE A 22 -12.58 -29.78 -11.34
CA ILE A 22 -11.85 -29.45 -10.11
C ILE A 22 -10.73 -28.44 -10.37
N ALA A 23 -10.09 -28.47 -11.54
CA ALA A 23 -9.01 -27.56 -11.91
C ALA A 23 -9.51 -26.17 -12.36
N ALA A 24 -10.69 -26.09 -12.98
CA ALA A 24 -11.28 -24.85 -13.48
C ALA A 24 -11.39 -23.71 -12.45
N PRO A 25 -11.72 -23.93 -11.16
CA PRO A 25 -11.77 -22.86 -10.17
C PRO A 25 -10.40 -22.40 -9.65
N VAL A 26 -9.31 -23.14 -9.89
CA VAL A 26 -7.99 -22.84 -9.30
C VAL A 26 -7.49 -21.43 -9.69
N PRO A 27 -7.55 -20.99 -10.97
CA PRO A 27 -7.16 -19.64 -11.34
C PRO A 27 -8.08 -18.55 -10.77
N ALA A 28 -9.38 -18.86 -10.60
CA ALA A 28 -10.36 -17.90 -10.09
C ALA A 28 -10.16 -17.59 -8.61
N PHE A 29 -9.83 -18.60 -7.80
CA PHE A 29 -9.50 -18.41 -6.38
C PHE A 29 -8.17 -17.69 -6.16
N SER A 30 -7.19 -17.87 -7.05
CA SER A 30 -5.94 -17.10 -6.98
C SER A 30 -6.09 -15.63 -7.38
N ALA A 31 -7.15 -15.28 -8.09
CA ALA A 31 -7.41 -13.91 -8.55
C ALA A 31 -8.29 -13.10 -7.58
N SER A 32 -8.95 -13.73 -6.61
CA SER A 32 -9.89 -13.07 -5.70
C SER A 32 -9.26 -12.71 -4.35
N PHE A 33 -8.27 -11.82 -4.34
CA PHE A 33 -7.88 -11.15 -3.10
C PHE A 33 -8.72 -9.87 -2.95
N PRO A 34 -9.34 -9.61 -1.79
CA PRO A 34 -9.97 -8.32 -1.57
C PRO A 34 -8.91 -7.20 -1.63
N PRO A 35 -9.24 -6.01 -2.16
CA PRO A 35 -8.33 -4.87 -2.13
C PRO A 35 -7.90 -4.53 -0.70
N ILE A 36 -6.61 -4.30 -0.50
CA ILE A 36 -6.05 -3.94 0.81
C ILE A 36 -6.62 -2.59 1.26
N LYS A 37 -7.17 -2.53 2.47
CA LYS A 37 -7.67 -1.29 3.08
C LYS A 37 -6.66 -0.73 4.06
N LEU A 38 -6.35 0.56 3.91
CA LEU A 38 -5.48 1.30 4.83
C LEU A 38 -6.33 2.13 5.81
N THR A 39 -6.03 1.98 7.10
CA THR A 39 -6.62 2.78 8.17
C THR A 39 -5.55 3.66 8.78
N PHE A 40 -5.77 4.97 8.81
CA PHE A 40 -4.83 5.92 9.41
C PHE A 40 -4.64 5.61 10.90
N THR A 41 -3.39 5.56 11.34
CA THR A 41 -3.04 5.26 12.73
C THR A 41 -2.43 6.48 13.40
N SER A 42 -1.37 7.04 12.81
CA SER A 42 -0.68 8.20 13.34
C SER A 42 -0.03 9.00 12.21
N GLY A 43 0.24 10.26 12.49
CA GLY A 43 0.95 11.15 11.59
C GLY A 43 1.93 11.98 12.41
N GLU A 44 3.17 12.02 11.95
CA GLU A 44 4.25 12.78 12.55
C GLU A 44 4.82 13.76 11.54
N LYS A 45 5.33 14.85 12.08
CA LYS A 45 5.84 15.96 11.31
C LYS A 45 7.22 16.34 11.80
N CYS A 46 8.14 16.47 10.84
CA CYS A 46 9.48 16.97 11.04
C CYS A 46 9.56 18.40 10.51
N PRO A 47 9.78 19.41 11.38
CA PRO A 47 9.96 20.78 10.96
C PRO A 47 11.21 20.90 10.10
N GLY A 48 11.12 21.69 9.03
CA GLY A 48 12.29 22.14 8.28
C GLY A 48 13.42 22.58 9.21
N ASN A 49 14.64 22.16 8.88
CA ASN A 49 15.87 22.39 9.67
C ASN A 49 16.05 21.50 10.93
N SER A 50 15.18 20.51 11.18
CA SER A 50 15.33 19.57 12.31
C SER A 50 16.22 18.34 11.99
N ASN A 51 16.49 18.06 10.71
CA ASN A 51 17.28 16.91 10.24
C ASN A 51 18.80 17.14 10.26
N GLY A 52 19.32 17.68 11.37
CA GLY A 52 20.76 17.66 11.69
C GLY A 52 21.71 17.89 10.51
N GLY A 53 21.81 19.12 10.02
CA GLY A 53 23.04 19.63 9.39
C GLY A 53 23.39 19.26 7.95
N ASN A 54 22.73 18.33 7.25
CA ASN A 54 23.16 17.97 5.87
C ASN A 54 22.05 17.79 4.81
N GLN A 55 20.77 17.91 5.15
CA GLN A 55 19.68 17.63 4.20
C GLN A 55 18.93 18.87 3.69
N GLY A 56 19.45 20.07 3.96
CA GLY A 56 18.75 21.32 3.62
C GLY A 56 17.49 21.52 4.47
N ASN A 57 16.84 22.67 4.32
CA ASN A 57 15.58 22.97 4.99
C ASN A 57 14.45 22.12 4.40
N LEU A 58 14.40 20.82 4.70
CA LEU A 58 13.34 19.91 4.27
C LEU A 58 12.34 19.72 5.40
N LYS A 59 11.06 20.02 5.11
CA LYS A 59 9.93 19.57 5.92
C LYS A 59 9.58 18.15 5.50
N THR A 60 9.42 17.27 6.49
CA THR A 60 9.06 15.86 6.26
C THR A 60 7.78 15.53 7.00
N TYR A 61 6.89 14.78 6.35
CA TYR A 61 5.72 14.19 7.01
C TYR A 61 5.80 12.67 6.90
N ILE A 62 5.57 12.00 8.02
CA ILE A 62 5.55 10.54 8.12
C ILE A 62 4.14 10.15 8.56
N PHE A 63 3.46 9.38 7.72
CA PHE A 63 2.11 8.90 8.01
C PHE A 63 2.12 7.39 8.15
N GLN A 64 1.58 6.90 9.26
CA GLN A 64 1.45 5.49 9.57
C GLN A 64 0.02 5.03 9.30
N PHE A 65 -0.10 3.96 8.52
CA PHE A 65 -1.34 3.27 8.23
C PHE A 65 -1.27 1.82 8.68
N GLN A 66 -2.40 1.32 9.15
CA GLN A 66 -2.63 -0.09 9.41
C GLN A 66 -3.37 -0.68 8.22
N ALA A 67 -2.77 -1.67 7.57
CA ALA A 67 -3.42 -2.50 6.58
C ALA A 67 -4.28 -3.58 7.27
N ASP A 68 -5.42 -3.90 6.66
CA ASP A 68 -6.30 -4.99 7.10
C ASP A 68 -5.68 -6.38 6.92
N SER A 69 -4.69 -6.48 6.05
CA SER A 69 -3.88 -7.67 5.78
C SER A 69 -2.44 -7.27 5.48
N PRO A 70 -1.44 -8.12 5.79
CA PRO A 70 -0.03 -7.80 5.52
C PRO A 70 0.18 -7.63 4.00
N PRO A 71 0.56 -6.43 3.52
CA PRO A 71 0.79 -6.20 2.10
C PRO A 71 2.02 -6.98 1.62
N VAL A 72 2.01 -7.41 0.37
CA VAL A 72 3.23 -7.84 -0.29
C VAL A 72 4.09 -6.61 -0.54
N ALA A 73 5.40 -6.69 -0.35
CA ALA A 73 6.30 -5.58 -0.64
C ALA A 73 6.07 -5.06 -2.08
N GLY A 74 5.84 -3.75 -2.21
CA GLY A 74 5.55 -3.11 -3.50
C GLY A 74 4.09 -3.21 -3.98
N SER A 75 3.19 -3.86 -3.23
CA SER A 75 1.76 -3.92 -3.58
C SER A 75 1.00 -2.63 -3.26
N ILE A 76 1.64 -1.64 -2.65
CA ILE A 76 1.03 -0.35 -2.35
C ILE A 76 1.89 0.71 -3.04
N THR A 77 1.25 1.47 -3.92
CA THR A 77 1.85 2.62 -4.57
C THR A 77 1.03 3.85 -4.24
N ALA A 78 1.69 4.94 -3.87
CA ALA A 78 1.07 6.25 -3.66
C ALA A 78 1.98 7.29 -4.28
N ASN A 79 1.41 8.22 -5.05
CA ASN A 79 2.19 9.22 -5.78
C ASN A 79 2.19 10.55 -5.03
N THR A 80 1.04 10.89 -4.44
CA THR A 80 0.82 12.19 -3.83
C THR A 80 0.09 12.06 -2.50
N VAL A 81 0.46 12.94 -1.57
CA VAL A 81 -0.26 13.17 -0.32
C VAL A 81 -0.66 14.62 -0.26
N THR A 82 -1.91 14.91 0.02
CA THR A 82 -2.33 16.28 0.30
C THR A 82 -2.30 16.51 1.79
N VAL A 83 -1.70 17.60 2.26
CA VAL A 83 -1.66 18.00 3.68
C VAL A 83 -2.06 19.46 3.75
N ASN A 84 -3.15 19.79 4.44
CA ASN A 84 -3.69 21.15 4.56
C ASN A 84 -3.90 21.86 3.19
N GLY A 85 -4.23 21.10 2.15
CA GLY A 85 -4.44 21.60 0.79
C GLY A 85 -3.16 21.74 -0.04
N GLU A 86 -1.97 21.54 0.54
CA GLU A 86 -0.71 21.46 -0.20
C GLU A 86 -0.46 20.01 -0.65
N VAL A 87 -0.08 19.83 -1.91
CA VAL A 87 0.20 18.50 -2.49
C VAL A 87 1.69 18.21 -2.40
N PHE A 88 2.03 17.08 -1.79
CA PHE A 88 3.38 16.56 -1.64
C PHE A 88 3.56 15.31 -2.48
N THR A 89 4.76 15.14 -3.03
CA THR A 89 5.15 13.88 -3.68
C THR A 89 5.58 12.88 -2.61
N VAL A 90 5.13 11.63 -2.75
CA VAL A 90 5.60 10.54 -1.89
C VAL A 90 7.05 10.22 -2.24
N THR A 91 7.94 10.37 -1.26
CA THR A 91 9.37 10.10 -1.42
C THR A 91 9.69 8.65 -1.11
N ARG A 92 9.02 8.07 -0.09
CA ARG A 92 9.26 6.70 0.36
C ARG A 92 7.98 6.06 0.89
N ILE A 93 7.84 4.76 0.63
CA ILE A 93 6.84 3.89 1.25
C ILE A 93 7.56 2.70 1.87
N THR A 94 7.37 2.48 3.16
CA THR A 94 7.98 1.36 3.89
C THR A 94 6.86 0.48 4.46
N VAL A 95 6.92 -0.82 4.21
CA VAL A 95 5.93 -1.79 4.72
C VAL A 95 6.61 -2.72 5.69
N ILE A 96 6.11 -2.77 6.94
CA ILE A 96 6.62 -3.62 8.01
C ILE A 96 5.45 -4.42 8.58
N GLY A 97 5.35 -5.70 8.22
CA GLY A 97 4.19 -6.52 8.56
C GLY A 97 2.92 -5.96 7.93
N SER A 98 1.98 -5.51 8.77
CA SER A 98 0.74 -4.85 8.31
C SER A 98 0.77 -3.33 8.48
N VAL A 99 1.91 -2.76 8.87
CA VAL A 99 2.07 -1.31 9.03
C VAL A 99 2.71 -0.74 7.79
N VAL A 100 2.14 0.35 7.28
CA VAL A 100 2.61 1.06 6.09
C VAL A 100 2.97 2.49 6.51
N TYR A 101 4.23 2.85 6.29
CA TYR A 101 4.74 4.20 6.47
C TYR A 101 4.82 4.88 5.12
N ILE A 102 4.27 6.08 5.02
CA ILE A 102 4.34 6.94 3.83
C ILE A 102 5.07 8.21 4.24
N VAL A 103 6.19 8.46 3.57
CA VAL A 103 7.06 9.60 3.82
C VAL A 103 6.98 10.55 2.65
N THR A 104 6.80 11.82 2.97
CA THR A 104 6.83 12.91 2.00
C THR A 104 7.82 13.96 2.46
N GLU A 105 8.57 14.50 1.50
CA GLU A 105 9.59 15.52 1.75
C GLU A 105 9.40 16.68 0.78
N SER A 106 9.55 17.89 1.28
CA SER A 106 9.52 19.10 0.47
C SER A 106 10.40 20.17 1.11
N SER A 107 10.89 21.09 0.29
CA SER A 107 11.65 22.23 0.78
C SER A 107 10.78 23.20 1.58
N GLY A 108 11.37 23.78 2.61
CA GLY A 108 10.80 24.85 3.42
C GLY A 108 10.59 24.46 4.87
N ASN A 109 9.98 25.39 5.60
CA ASN A 109 9.53 25.18 6.97
C ASN A 109 8.04 24.90 6.98
N SER A 110 7.61 24.15 7.98
CA SER A 110 6.22 23.78 8.18
C SER A 110 5.79 24.23 9.56
N ALA A 111 4.76 25.06 9.66
CA ALA A 111 4.21 25.54 10.93
C ALA A 111 3.62 24.37 11.74
N ASN A 112 3.76 24.39 13.06
CA ASN A 112 3.09 23.45 13.97
C ASN A 112 1.59 23.72 13.86
N ALA A 113 0.90 22.79 13.23
CA ALA A 113 -0.52 22.88 12.97
C ALA A 113 -1.04 21.46 12.78
N SER A 114 -2.13 21.17 13.50
CA SER A 114 -2.99 20.04 13.18
C SER A 114 -3.53 20.24 11.77
N GLY A 115 -3.77 19.13 11.10
CA GLY A 115 -4.13 19.20 9.70
C GLY A 115 -4.96 18.04 9.24
N GLN A 116 -5.56 18.25 8.08
CA GLN A 116 -6.25 17.20 7.35
C GLN A 116 -5.43 16.86 6.12
N GLY A 117 -5.41 15.59 5.77
CA GLY A 117 -4.74 15.13 4.57
C GLY A 117 -5.48 14.02 3.88
N SER A 118 -5.06 13.73 2.67
CA SER A 118 -5.54 12.60 1.90
C SER A 118 -4.39 11.91 1.19
N ILE A 119 -4.47 10.58 1.16
CA ILE A 119 -3.56 9.74 0.39
C ILE A 119 -4.37 8.95 -0.61
N THR A 120 -4.00 9.07 -1.87
CA THR A 120 -4.47 8.20 -2.93
C THR A 120 -3.43 7.13 -3.16
N TYR A 121 -3.81 5.88 -2.90
CA TYR A 121 -2.94 4.72 -3.09
C TYR A 121 -3.61 3.69 -3.98
N THR A 122 -2.80 2.87 -4.63
CA THR A 122 -3.27 1.74 -5.42
C THR A 122 -2.79 0.45 -4.78
N SER A 123 -3.72 -0.42 -4.41
CA SER A 123 -3.42 -1.75 -3.90
C SER A 123 -3.09 -2.72 -5.04
N GLY A 124 -2.34 -3.77 -4.72
CA GLY A 124 -2.09 -4.91 -5.61
C GLY A 124 -3.37 -5.67 -5.94
N PHE A 125 -3.24 -6.65 -6.83
CA PHE A 125 -4.33 -7.33 -7.53
C PHE A 125 -5.56 -7.69 -6.65
N PRO A 126 -6.79 -7.32 -7.05
CA PRO A 126 -7.11 -6.45 -8.19
C PRO A 126 -6.61 -5.03 -7.92
N GLN A 127 -6.04 -4.41 -8.96
CA GLN A 127 -5.50 -3.06 -8.85
C GLN A 127 -6.64 -2.08 -8.61
N VAL A 128 -6.77 -1.60 -7.38
CA VAL A 128 -7.83 -0.66 -6.98
C VAL A 128 -7.19 0.57 -6.38
N THR A 129 -7.52 1.73 -6.95
CA THR A 129 -7.14 3.03 -6.41
C THR A 129 -8.14 3.43 -5.33
N GLN A 130 -7.63 3.71 -4.14
CA GLN A 130 -8.40 4.11 -2.97
C GLN A 130 -7.87 5.43 -2.45
N THR A 131 -8.74 6.24 -1.84
CA THR A 131 -8.34 7.47 -1.17
C THR A 131 -8.72 7.39 0.29
N VAL A 132 -7.74 7.61 1.16
CA VAL A 132 -7.94 7.69 2.62
C VAL A 132 -7.72 9.12 3.04
N THR A 133 -8.74 9.71 3.66
CA THR A 133 -8.64 11.00 4.34
C THR A 133 -8.31 10.78 5.80
N PHE A 134 -7.45 11.61 6.35
CA PHE A 134 -7.02 11.52 7.74
C PHE A 134 -6.85 12.90 8.35
N THR A 135 -6.91 12.94 9.67
CA THR A 135 -6.58 14.12 10.46
C THR A 135 -5.41 13.78 11.36
N TYR A 136 -4.35 14.57 11.31
CA TYR A 136 -3.21 14.41 12.21
C TYR A 136 -3.20 15.56 13.20
N ALA A 137 -2.87 15.25 14.45
CA ALA A 137 -2.82 16.25 15.51
C ALA A 137 -1.59 17.16 15.35
N ASP A 138 -1.64 18.33 15.97
CA ASP A 138 -0.46 19.16 16.18
C ASP A 138 0.39 18.50 17.26
N THR A 139 1.06 17.40 16.91
CA THR A 139 2.04 16.82 17.81
C THR A 139 3.31 17.67 17.70
N PRO A 140 3.90 18.10 18.84
CA PRO A 140 5.23 18.67 18.85
C PRO A 140 6.16 17.76 18.04
N PRO A 141 7.15 18.30 17.32
CA PRO A 141 7.93 17.52 16.39
C PRO A 141 8.56 16.34 17.12
N ALA A 142 8.15 15.13 16.74
CA ALA A 142 8.78 13.90 17.18
C ALA A 142 10.14 13.81 16.48
N GLN A 143 11.11 14.58 16.97
CA GLN A 143 12.48 14.62 16.42
C GLN A 143 13.13 13.23 16.39
N SER A 144 12.63 12.28 17.18
CA SER A 144 13.09 10.89 17.21
C SER A 144 12.84 10.11 15.91
N ALA A 145 11.82 10.46 15.13
CA ALA A 145 11.57 9.84 13.81
C ALA A 145 12.24 10.61 12.66
N CYS A 146 12.55 11.88 12.89
CA CYS A 146 13.20 12.77 11.94
C CYS A 146 14.68 12.37 11.74
N GLY A 147 14.92 11.51 10.75
CA GLY A 147 16.26 11.02 10.41
C GLY A 147 16.48 9.53 10.61
N ASN A 148 15.46 8.75 10.99
CA ASN A 148 15.56 7.29 10.94
C ASN A 148 15.35 6.82 9.48
N PRO A 149 16.39 6.31 8.78
CA PRO A 149 16.26 5.86 7.40
C PRO A 149 15.40 4.59 7.25
N ASN A 150 15.05 3.94 8.35
CA ASN A 150 14.29 2.68 8.36
C ASN A 150 12.76 2.89 8.48
N ILE A 151 12.27 4.13 8.45
CA ILE A 151 10.85 4.50 8.41
C ILE A 151 10.58 5.25 7.13
#